data_AF-A0A3M0CR10-F1
#
_entry.id   AF-A0A3M0CR10-F1
#
_cell.length_a   1.000
_cell.length_b   1.000
_cell.length_c   1.000
_cell.angle_alpha   90.00
_cell.angle_beta   90.00
_cell.angle_gamma   90.00
#
_symmetry.space_group_name_H-M   'P 1'
#
loop_
_entity.id
_entity.type
_entity.pdbx_description
1 polymer ?
#
loop_
_entity_poly.entity_id
_entity_poly.type
_entity_poly.pdbx_seq_one_letter_code
_entity_poly.pdbx_strand_id
1 'polypeptide(L)'
;MPYETNPDGTQTWVPEDDRVDSEVARITAGNTPLMRQARAGARARAHRRGLMSTSLAAGAGEQAVISTALPMAQQNAQQTARKNLSRQQYGQDLGIVREQGTQQRLSTDNEFARRGELSAQEYGQQGRLIDRDYDRRGQLSAQEFDQQGRLIDRDYGHRRDLSAQDYRQQGSLMDRDFAGRAGLLNTEYDRRGRLSAQEARQQSDLQRQRNRFEADQRSRDRHIQAKTARLDRASRERVNALNVTTQERERAATLATQANATYNQALANIAANPDLPSAARRRMQQEALDVYRNNMTMLEKLYNRRLNWEA
;
A
#
# COMPACT_ATOMS: atom_id res chain seq x y z
N MET A 1 19.84 -107.65 36.02
CA MET A 1 19.12 -106.59 36.76
C MET A 1 17.80 -106.40 36.05
N PRO A 2 16.63 -106.45 36.71
CA PRO A 2 15.34 -106.43 36.04
C PRO A 2 14.95 -104.99 35.70
N TYR A 3 15.34 -104.58 34.50
CA TYR A 3 14.72 -103.45 33.84
C TYR A 3 14.03 -103.99 32.61
N GLU A 4 12.78 -103.63 32.42
CA GLU A 4 12.09 -103.85 31.16
C GLU A 4 12.28 -102.60 30.30
N THR A 5 12.70 -102.83 29.06
CA THR A 5 12.79 -101.76 28.06
C THR A 5 11.41 -101.57 27.47
N ASN A 6 10.82 -100.42 27.73
CA ASN A 6 9.56 -100.01 27.13
C ASN A 6 9.75 -99.75 25.63
N PRO A 7 8.65 -99.78 24.83
CA PRO A 7 8.71 -99.51 23.39
C PRO A 7 9.29 -98.14 23.00
N ASP A 8 9.31 -97.18 23.94
CA ASP A 8 9.86 -95.83 23.78
C ASP A 8 11.36 -95.73 24.15
N GLY A 9 12.01 -96.85 24.45
CA GLY A 9 13.42 -96.93 24.85
C GLY A 9 13.68 -96.56 26.31
N THR A 10 12.64 -96.23 27.09
CA THR A 10 12.80 -96.00 28.53
C THR A 10 12.93 -97.32 29.28
N GLN A 11 13.75 -97.34 30.34
CA GLN A 11 13.92 -98.52 31.19
C GLN A 11 13.08 -98.34 32.45
N THR A 12 12.06 -99.18 32.62
CA THR A 12 11.28 -99.26 33.85
C THR A 12 11.82 -100.39 34.72
N TRP A 13 12.06 -100.07 35.99
CA TRP A 13 12.47 -101.07 36.96
C TRP A 13 11.29 -102.00 37.27
N VAL A 14 11.55 -103.30 37.24
CA VAL A 14 10.56 -104.32 37.60
C VAL A 14 10.93 -104.90 38.96
N PRO A 15 9.98 -105.00 39.92
CA PRO A 15 10.23 -105.62 41.21
C PRO A 15 10.85 -107.01 41.09
N GLU A 16 11.92 -107.26 41.87
CA GLU A 16 12.50 -108.59 41.99
C GLU A 16 11.56 -109.48 42.83
N ASP A 17 11.39 -110.75 42.46
CA ASP A 17 10.55 -111.68 43.23
C ASP A 17 11.12 -111.88 44.63
N ASP A 18 10.37 -111.47 45.64
CA ASP A 18 10.74 -111.47 47.05
C ASP A 18 10.07 -112.60 47.84
N ARG A 19 9.44 -113.57 47.15
CA ARG A 19 8.77 -114.68 47.81
C ARG A 19 9.75 -115.78 48.23
N VAL A 20 9.54 -116.28 49.46
CA VAL A 20 10.39 -117.31 50.07
C VAL A 20 10.30 -118.64 49.32
N ASP A 21 9.14 -119.01 48.77
CA ASP A 21 8.92 -120.24 48.01
C ASP A 21 9.78 -120.30 46.75
N SER A 22 9.81 -119.20 46.00
CA SER A 22 10.59 -119.03 44.78
C SER A 22 12.09 -119.04 45.07
N GLU A 23 12.48 -118.49 46.22
CA GLU A 23 13.87 -118.50 46.67
C GLU A 23 14.32 -119.87 47.18
N VAL A 24 13.47 -120.61 47.90
CA VAL A 24 13.73 -122.01 48.28
C VAL A 24 13.89 -122.86 47.03
N ALA A 25 13.01 -122.71 46.03
CA ALA A 25 13.13 -123.41 44.76
C ALA A 25 14.45 -123.09 44.04
N ARG A 26 14.90 -121.83 44.10
CA ARG A 26 16.19 -121.38 43.52
C ARG A 26 17.40 -122.00 44.23
N ILE A 27 17.39 -122.06 45.57
CA ILE A 27 18.50 -122.63 46.37
C ILE A 27 18.53 -124.17 46.27
N THR A 28 17.36 -124.80 46.19
CA THR A 28 17.20 -126.26 46.11
C THR A 28 17.23 -126.81 44.68
N ALA A 29 17.36 -125.94 43.67
CA ALA A 29 17.44 -126.32 42.26
C ALA A 29 18.50 -127.43 42.06
N GLY A 30 18.17 -128.43 41.22
CA GLY A 30 18.77 -129.77 41.25
C GLY A 30 20.29 -129.91 41.11
N ASN A 31 21.03 -128.82 40.85
CA ASN A 31 22.47 -128.77 40.65
C ASN A 31 23.23 -127.74 41.52
N THR A 32 22.64 -127.19 42.59
CA THR A 32 23.39 -126.25 43.44
C THR A 32 24.57 -126.93 44.16
N PRO A 33 25.67 -126.19 44.44
CA PRO A 33 26.78 -126.70 45.24
C PRO A 33 26.32 -127.29 46.60
N LEU A 34 25.32 -126.66 47.22
CA LEU A 34 24.70 -127.11 48.47
C LEU A 34 24.00 -128.47 48.30
N MET A 35 23.21 -128.64 47.24
CA MET A 35 22.58 -129.92 46.89
C MET A 35 23.61 -131.02 46.58
N ARG A 36 24.70 -130.70 45.87
CA ARG A 36 25.79 -131.66 45.60
C ARG A 36 26.48 -132.11 46.87
N GLN A 37 26.79 -131.16 47.77
CA GLN A 37 27.42 -131.45 49.06
C GLN A 37 26.51 -132.29 49.96
N ALA A 38 25.21 -131.98 50.03
CA ALA A 38 24.27 -132.76 50.82
C ALA A 38 24.03 -134.16 50.26
N ARG A 39 23.92 -134.32 48.93
CA ARG A 39 23.85 -135.64 48.29
C ARG A 39 25.11 -136.46 48.53
N ALA A 40 26.29 -135.85 48.45
CA ALA A 40 27.56 -136.51 48.75
C ALA A 40 27.64 -136.94 50.23
N GLY A 41 27.26 -136.07 51.15
CA GLY A 41 27.22 -136.36 52.59
C GLY A 41 26.20 -137.45 52.95
N ALA A 42 25.02 -137.43 52.32
CA ALA A 42 24.00 -138.44 52.53
C ALA A 42 24.41 -139.82 51.99
N ARG A 43 25.05 -139.88 50.80
CA ARG A 43 25.66 -141.11 50.26
C ARG A 43 26.76 -141.65 51.17
N ALA A 44 27.66 -140.78 51.64
CA ALA A 44 28.73 -141.19 52.56
C ALA A 44 28.18 -141.77 53.87
N ARG A 45 27.11 -141.19 54.44
CA ARG A 45 26.43 -141.73 55.63
C ARG A 45 25.70 -143.05 55.36
N ALA A 46 25.08 -143.18 54.18
CA ALA A 46 24.40 -144.42 53.78
C ALA A 46 25.39 -145.58 53.61
N HIS A 47 26.54 -145.34 52.98
CA HIS A 47 27.61 -146.33 52.85
C HIS A 47 28.15 -146.80 54.21
N ARG A 48 28.34 -145.88 55.18
CA ARG A 48 28.77 -146.24 56.54
C ARG A 48 27.76 -147.10 57.30
N ARG A 49 26.49 -147.08 56.92
CA ARG A 49 25.42 -147.90 57.53
C ARG A 49 25.15 -149.20 56.78
N GLY A 50 25.96 -149.54 55.77
CA GLY A 50 25.79 -150.78 54.98
C GLY A 50 24.55 -150.79 54.08
N LEU A 51 23.85 -149.66 53.94
CA LEU A 51 22.64 -149.55 53.13
C LEU A 51 23.03 -149.13 51.70
N MET A 52 23.30 -150.11 50.83
CA MET A 52 23.73 -149.88 49.44
C MET A 52 22.60 -149.51 48.46
N SER A 53 21.45 -148.96 48.89
CA SER A 53 20.35 -148.60 47.98
C SER A 53 19.63 -147.28 48.28
N THR A 54 20.29 -146.20 47.89
CA THR A 54 19.89 -145.07 47.03
C THR A 54 18.55 -144.28 47.08
N SER A 55 17.47 -144.64 47.78
CA SER A 55 16.25 -143.78 47.79
C SER A 55 16.05 -142.99 49.10
N LEU A 56 16.16 -143.66 50.25
CA LEU A 56 16.07 -143.02 51.57
C LEU A 56 17.23 -142.04 51.83
N ALA A 57 18.43 -142.34 51.33
CA ALA A 57 19.58 -141.44 51.44
C ALA A 57 19.42 -140.18 50.58
N ALA A 58 18.76 -140.26 49.42
CA ALA A 58 18.48 -139.10 48.58
C ALA A 58 17.45 -138.18 49.26
N GLY A 59 16.35 -138.74 49.77
CA GLY A 59 15.33 -137.97 50.50
C GLY A 59 15.84 -137.31 51.78
N ALA A 60 16.71 -137.97 52.54
CA ALA A 60 17.34 -137.37 53.72
C ALA A 60 18.32 -136.24 53.37
N GLY A 61 19.01 -136.34 52.23
CA GLY A 61 19.87 -135.27 51.69
C GLY A 61 19.06 -134.07 51.22
N GLU A 62 17.94 -134.30 50.54
CA GLU A 62 17.02 -133.25 50.09
C GLU A 62 16.36 -132.53 51.26
N GLN A 63 15.88 -133.27 52.28
CA GLN A 63 15.31 -132.67 53.49
C GLN A 63 16.34 -131.84 54.27
N ALA A 64 17.60 -132.31 54.33
CA ALA A 64 18.68 -131.55 54.96
C ALA A 64 18.97 -130.24 54.21
N VAL A 65 18.88 -130.25 52.88
CA VAL A 65 19.04 -129.02 52.08
C VAL A 65 17.84 -128.10 52.20
N ILE A 66 16.61 -128.61 52.21
CA ILE A 66 15.42 -127.79 52.44
C ILE A 66 15.50 -127.11 53.82
N SER A 67 15.90 -127.86 54.85
CA SER A 67 16.04 -127.32 56.21
C SER A 67 17.12 -126.24 56.34
N THR A 68 18.19 -126.30 55.53
CA THR A 68 19.24 -125.26 55.48
C THR A 68 18.91 -124.14 54.49
N ALA A 69 18.14 -124.42 53.44
CA ALA A 69 17.72 -123.47 52.42
C ALA A 69 16.60 -122.54 52.90
N LEU A 70 15.68 -123.01 53.75
CA LEU A 70 14.61 -122.19 54.31
C LEU A 70 15.10 -120.90 55.00
N PRO A 71 16.05 -120.93 55.97
CA PRO A 71 16.52 -119.71 56.60
C PRO A 71 17.29 -118.79 55.64
N MET A 72 18.04 -119.36 54.69
CA MET A 72 18.72 -118.58 53.64
C MET A 72 17.71 -117.92 52.70
N ALA A 73 16.64 -118.63 52.35
CA ALA A 73 15.59 -118.11 51.51
C ALA A 73 14.79 -117.00 52.18
N GLN A 74 14.50 -117.13 53.47
CA GLN A 74 13.91 -116.06 54.27
C GLN A 74 14.82 -114.82 54.32
N GLN A 75 16.13 -115.01 54.48
CA GLN A 75 17.10 -113.91 54.48
C GLN A 75 17.17 -113.21 53.12
N ASN A 76 17.23 -113.98 52.02
CA ASN A 76 17.29 -113.44 50.66
C ASN A 76 15.98 -112.74 50.27
N ALA A 77 14.82 -113.34 50.56
CA ALA A 77 13.50 -112.73 50.39
C ALA A 77 13.40 -111.39 51.13
N GLN A 78 13.85 -111.32 52.39
CA GLN A 78 13.88 -110.07 53.15
C GLN A 78 14.82 -109.02 52.53
N GLN A 79 15.98 -109.43 51.99
CA GLN A 79 16.89 -108.51 51.29
C GLN A 79 16.26 -107.96 50.00
N THR A 80 15.60 -108.82 49.23
CA THR A 80 14.90 -108.44 48.00
C THR A 80 13.72 -107.50 48.30
N ALA A 81 12.89 -107.82 49.30
CA ALA A 81 11.79 -106.95 49.73
C ALA A 81 12.29 -105.56 50.18
N ARG A 82 13.40 -105.50 50.94
CA ARG A 82 14.04 -104.22 51.34
C ARG A 82 14.54 -103.43 50.14
N LYS A 83 15.15 -104.10 49.16
CA LYS A 83 15.63 -103.49 47.92
C LYS A 83 14.48 -102.95 47.07
N ASN A 84 13.39 -103.70 46.96
CA ASN A 84 12.18 -103.29 46.25
C ASN A 84 11.57 -102.03 46.90
N LEU A 85 11.41 -102.04 48.23
CA LEU A 85 10.89 -100.90 48.98
C LEU A 85 11.77 -99.66 48.84
N SER A 86 13.09 -99.80 48.97
CA SER A 86 14.04 -98.69 48.83
C SER A 86 13.99 -98.04 47.45
N ARG A 87 13.83 -98.84 46.38
CA ARG A 87 13.70 -98.30 45.02
C ARG A 87 12.35 -97.62 44.77
N GLN A 88 11.27 -98.15 45.35
CA GLN A 88 9.96 -97.51 45.28
C GLN A 88 9.97 -96.14 45.98
N GLN A 89 10.59 -96.06 47.16
CA GLN A 89 10.79 -94.80 47.88
C GLN A 89 11.63 -93.82 47.05
N TYR A 90 12.75 -94.26 46.48
CA TYR A 90 13.57 -93.41 45.61
C TYR A 90 12.81 -92.90 44.38
N GLY A 91 11.95 -93.74 43.77
CA GLY A 91 11.10 -93.34 42.65
C GLY A 91 10.07 -92.26 43.02
N GLN A 92 9.46 -92.38 44.20
CA GLN A 92 8.54 -91.37 44.74
C GLN A 92 9.27 -90.06 45.04
N ASP A 93 10.41 -90.12 45.72
CA ASP A 93 11.23 -88.96 46.05
C ASP A 93 11.69 -88.22 44.78
N LEU A 94 12.12 -88.96 43.75
CA LEU A 94 12.51 -88.38 42.47
C LEU A 94 11.33 -87.72 41.75
N GLY A 95 10.12 -88.29 41.87
CA GLY A 95 8.89 -87.70 41.36
C GLY A 95 8.57 -86.35 42.01
N ILE A 96 8.62 -86.31 43.34
CA ILE A 96 8.39 -85.10 44.13
C ILE A 96 9.43 -84.02 43.80
N VAL A 97 10.72 -84.38 43.70
CA VAL A 97 11.79 -83.44 43.36
C VAL A 97 11.61 -82.88 41.94
N ARG A 98 11.21 -83.70 40.97
CA ARG A 98 10.92 -83.25 39.60
C ARG A 98 9.75 -82.28 39.56
N GLU A 99 8.67 -82.60 40.28
CA GLU A 99 7.47 -81.76 40.35
C GLU A 99 7.78 -80.40 41.00
N GLN A 100 8.51 -80.40 42.11
CA GLN A 100 9.01 -79.17 42.74
C GLN A 100 9.90 -78.36 41.80
N GLY A 101 10.82 -79.02 41.09
CA GLY A 101 11.69 -78.36 40.11
C GLY A 101 10.95 -77.79 38.90
N THR A 102 9.82 -78.38 38.50
CA THR A 102 8.95 -77.80 37.46
C THR A 102 8.15 -76.61 37.97
N GLN A 103 7.60 -76.69 39.19
CA GLN A 103 6.87 -75.57 39.80
C GLN A 103 7.77 -74.36 40.01
N GLN A 104 9.00 -74.59 40.47
CA GLN A 104 9.98 -73.52 40.69
C GLN A 104 10.35 -72.82 39.38
N ARG A 105 10.55 -73.57 38.28
CA ARG A 105 10.78 -73.00 36.95
C ARG A 105 9.60 -72.19 36.44
N LEU A 106 8.38 -72.69 36.59
CA LEU A 106 7.18 -71.96 36.18
C LEU A 106 7.03 -70.65 36.95
N SER A 107 7.36 -70.63 38.24
CA SER A 107 7.36 -69.40 39.04
C SER A 107 8.39 -68.39 38.52
N THR A 108 9.62 -68.82 38.26
CA THR A 108 10.67 -67.93 37.76
C THR A 108 10.35 -67.39 36.36
N ASP A 109 9.79 -68.22 35.49
CA ASP A 109 9.42 -67.82 34.13
C ASP A 109 8.28 -66.78 34.16
N ASN A 110 7.30 -66.97 35.04
CA ASN A 110 6.21 -66.01 35.26
C ASN A 110 6.70 -64.68 35.82
N GLU A 111 7.65 -64.70 36.77
CA GLU A 111 8.26 -63.48 37.30
C GLU A 111 9.02 -62.70 36.22
N PHE A 112 9.77 -63.42 35.37
CA PHE A 112 10.50 -62.81 34.27
C PHE A 112 9.56 -62.18 33.24
N ALA A 113 8.49 -62.89 32.87
CA ALA A 113 7.46 -62.38 31.97
C ALA A 113 6.80 -61.10 32.51
N ARG A 114 6.37 -61.12 33.78
CA ARG A 114 5.78 -59.94 34.44
C ARG A 114 6.73 -58.76 34.47
N ARG A 115 8.01 -58.98 34.78
CA ARG A 115 9.02 -57.92 34.79
C ARG A 115 9.22 -57.35 33.38
N GLY A 116 9.22 -58.19 32.35
CA GLY A 116 9.28 -57.76 30.95
C GLY A 116 8.09 -56.87 30.55
N GLU A 117 6.87 -57.25 30.92
CA GLU A 117 5.66 -56.46 30.67
C GLU A 117 5.70 -55.10 31.37
N LEU A 118 6.09 -55.06 32.65
CA LEU A 118 6.25 -53.83 33.42
C LEU A 118 7.26 -52.88 32.76
N SER A 119 8.43 -53.39 32.37
CA SER A 119 9.42 -52.59 31.66
C SER A 119 8.88 -52.07 30.32
N ALA A 120 8.18 -52.90 29.54
CA ALA A 120 7.56 -52.47 28.29
C ALA A 120 6.50 -51.36 28.50
N GLN A 121 5.72 -51.46 29.57
CA GLN A 121 4.76 -50.41 29.96
C GLN A 121 5.45 -49.11 30.35
N GLU A 122 6.55 -49.16 31.12
CA GLU A 122 7.34 -47.99 31.49
C GLU A 122 7.91 -47.29 30.27
N TYR A 123 8.57 -48.03 29.36
CA TYR A 123 9.09 -47.47 28.11
C TYR A 123 7.97 -46.86 27.25
N GLY A 124 6.81 -47.50 27.19
CA GLY A 124 5.65 -46.97 26.46
C GLY A 124 5.03 -45.72 27.10
N GLN A 125 5.06 -45.60 28.42
CA GLN A 125 4.65 -44.36 29.10
C GLN A 125 5.66 -43.24 28.88
N GLN A 126 6.95 -43.54 28.98
CA GLN A 126 8.01 -42.58 28.76
C GLN A 126 8.01 -42.05 27.31
N GLY A 127 7.81 -42.93 26.32
CA GLY A 127 7.64 -42.53 24.91
C GLY A 127 6.47 -41.57 24.72
N ARG A 128 5.30 -41.87 25.30
CA ARG A 128 4.12 -40.99 25.21
C ARG A 128 4.32 -39.61 25.85
N LEU A 129 5.12 -39.52 26.92
CA LEU A 129 5.47 -38.23 27.52
C LEU A 129 6.39 -37.43 26.61
N ILE A 130 7.38 -38.08 26.02
CA ILE A 130 8.31 -37.47 25.06
C ILE A 130 7.53 -36.94 23.84
N ASP A 131 6.65 -37.76 23.25
CA ASP A 131 5.82 -37.36 22.10
C ASP A 131 4.95 -36.14 22.44
N ARG A 132 4.31 -36.15 23.61
CA ARG A 132 3.50 -35.02 24.08
C ARG A 132 4.33 -33.75 24.25
N ASP A 133 5.55 -33.87 24.77
CA ASP A 133 6.44 -32.71 24.94
C ASP A 133 6.90 -32.15 23.59
N TYR A 134 7.22 -33.01 22.62
CA TYR A 134 7.52 -32.59 21.25
C TYR A 134 6.33 -31.88 20.59
N ASP A 135 5.13 -32.45 20.69
CA ASP A 135 3.91 -31.84 20.15
C ASP A 135 3.65 -30.47 20.79
N ARG A 136 3.75 -30.38 22.11
CA ARG A 136 3.53 -29.13 22.85
C ARG A 136 4.55 -28.06 22.47
N ARG A 137 5.81 -28.46 22.29
CA ARG A 137 6.87 -27.54 21.84
C ARG A 137 6.64 -27.07 20.40
N GLY A 138 6.18 -27.96 19.52
CA GLY A 138 5.78 -27.61 18.16
C GLY A 138 4.63 -26.60 18.12
N GLN A 139 3.59 -26.82 18.94
CA GLN A 139 2.46 -25.90 19.06
C GLN A 139 2.86 -24.52 19.59
N LEU A 140 3.73 -24.46 20.61
CA LEU A 140 4.24 -23.19 21.14
C LEU A 140 5.03 -22.42 20.07
N SER A 141 5.91 -23.11 19.35
CA SER A 141 6.69 -22.46 18.28
C SER A 141 5.78 -21.93 17.16
N ALA A 142 4.77 -22.71 16.75
CA ALA A 142 3.79 -22.25 15.77
C ALA A 142 3.03 -21.00 16.25
N GLN A 143 2.61 -20.97 17.51
CA GLN A 143 1.95 -19.79 18.10
C GLN A 143 2.85 -18.56 18.15
N GLU A 144 4.15 -18.73 18.40
CA GLU A 144 5.13 -17.63 18.38
C GLU A 144 5.28 -17.07 16.97
N PHE A 145 5.38 -17.93 15.96
CA PHE A 145 5.43 -17.51 14.56
C PHE A 145 4.16 -16.76 14.14
N ASP A 146 2.98 -17.26 14.51
CA ASP A 146 1.71 -16.59 14.21
C ASP A 146 1.57 -15.23 14.91
N GLN A 147 2.10 -15.10 16.13
CA GLN A 147 2.13 -13.82 16.85
C GLN A 147 3.08 -12.84 16.19
N GLN A 148 4.28 -13.28 15.81
CA GLN A 148 5.25 -12.46 15.09
C GLN A 148 4.70 -12.00 13.73
N GLY A 149 4.07 -12.89 12.96
CA GLY A 149 3.41 -12.55 11.70
C GLY A 149 2.37 -11.44 11.87
N ARG A 150 1.49 -11.56 12.87
CA ARG A 150 0.48 -10.53 13.17
C ARG A 150 1.06 -9.19 13.58
N LEU A 151 2.20 -9.17 14.29
CA LEU A 151 2.90 -7.94 14.64
C LEU A 151 3.52 -7.27 13.41
N ILE A 152 4.13 -8.06 12.52
CA ILE A 152 4.68 -7.59 11.26
C ILE A 152 3.57 -6.99 10.38
N ASP A 153 2.45 -7.69 10.21
CA ASP A 153 1.32 -7.19 9.43
C ASP A 153 0.77 -5.88 9.99
N ARG A 154 0.69 -5.77 11.32
CA ARG A 154 0.26 -4.54 11.99
C ARG A 154 1.24 -3.39 11.76
N ASP A 155 2.55 -3.63 11.82
CA ASP A 155 3.58 -2.60 11.60
C ASP A 155 3.56 -2.12 10.15
N TYR A 156 3.45 -3.04 9.18
CA TYR A 156 3.30 -2.70 7.77
C TYR A 156 2.03 -1.90 7.50
N GLY A 157 0.91 -2.30 8.09
CA GLY A 157 -0.36 -1.56 7.99
C GLY A 157 -0.23 -0.15 8.56
N HIS A 158 0.34 -0.02 9.76
CA HIS A 158 0.54 1.28 10.41
C HIS A 158 1.44 2.21 9.59
N ARG A 159 2.57 1.70 9.08
CA ARG A 159 3.49 2.48 8.24
C ARG A 159 2.84 2.94 6.94
N ARG A 160 2.01 2.10 6.32
CA ARG A 160 1.23 2.45 5.12
C ARG A 160 0.23 3.57 5.43
N ASP A 161 -0.48 3.50 6.55
CA ASP A 161 -1.46 4.50 6.95
C ASP A 161 -0.81 5.86 7.24
N LEU A 162 0.33 5.86 7.93
CA LEU A 162 1.16 7.06 8.17
C LEU A 162 1.56 7.72 6.84
N SER A 163 2.11 6.94 5.91
CA SER A 163 2.49 7.47 4.59
C SER A 163 1.27 8.03 3.83
N ALA A 164 0.13 7.34 3.87
CA ALA A 164 -1.10 7.81 3.24
C ALA A 164 -1.66 9.09 3.92
N GLN A 165 -1.43 9.29 5.22
CA GLN A 165 -1.77 10.53 5.92
C GLN A 165 -0.83 11.66 5.48
N ASP A 166 0.47 11.41 5.36
CA ASP A 166 1.44 12.41 4.92
C ASP A 166 1.13 12.91 3.50
N TYR A 167 0.84 12.00 2.56
CA TYR A 167 0.44 12.38 1.20
C TYR A 167 -0.85 13.22 1.19
N ARG A 168 -1.83 12.89 2.04
CA ARG A 168 -3.06 13.68 2.16
C ARG A 168 -2.81 15.08 2.72
N GLN A 169 -1.97 15.19 3.74
CA GLN A 169 -1.59 16.49 4.31
C GLN A 169 -0.82 17.34 3.31
N GLN A 170 0.13 16.74 2.60
CA GLN A 170 0.91 17.42 1.56
C GLN A 170 0.02 17.89 0.40
N GLY A 171 -0.93 17.06 -0.04
CA GLY A 171 -1.92 17.46 -1.05
C GLY A 171 -2.77 18.65 -0.59
N SER A 172 -3.27 18.62 0.64
CA SER A 172 -4.05 19.73 1.21
C SER A 172 -3.26 21.05 1.33
N LEU A 173 -1.95 20.98 1.58
CA LEU A 173 -1.08 22.15 1.57
C LEU A 173 -0.89 22.70 0.14
N MET A 174 -0.63 21.83 -0.84
CA MET A 174 -0.53 22.23 -2.25
C MET A 174 -1.81 22.87 -2.77
N ASP A 175 -2.98 22.30 -2.44
CA ASP A 175 -4.27 22.86 -2.83
C ASP A 175 -4.49 24.26 -2.24
N ARG A 176 -4.11 24.46 -0.96
CA ARG A 176 -4.18 25.77 -0.31
C ARG A 176 -3.23 26.77 -0.96
N ASP A 177 -2.00 26.37 -1.28
CA ASP A 177 -1.04 27.22 -1.96
C ASP A 177 -1.51 27.61 -3.35
N PHE A 178 -2.08 26.67 -4.09
CA PHE A 178 -2.62 26.92 -5.42
C PHE A 178 -3.82 27.87 -5.37
N ALA A 179 -4.76 27.63 -4.47
CA ALA A 179 -5.92 28.51 -4.26
C ALA A 179 -5.48 29.92 -3.83
N GLY A 180 -4.50 30.03 -2.93
CA GLY A 180 -3.93 31.31 -2.50
C GLY A 180 -3.30 32.09 -3.65
N ARG A 181 -2.48 31.43 -4.47
CA ARG A 181 -1.87 32.05 -5.68
C ARG A 181 -2.91 32.46 -6.71
N ALA A 182 -3.92 31.64 -6.95
CA ALA A 182 -5.02 31.97 -7.85
C ALA A 182 -5.80 33.20 -7.37
N GLY A 183 -6.06 33.31 -6.06
CA GLY A 183 -6.70 34.49 -5.46
C GLY A 183 -5.89 35.77 -5.62
N LEU A 184 -4.56 35.70 -5.45
CA LEU A 184 -3.67 36.84 -5.66
C LEU A 184 -3.65 37.28 -7.13
N LEU A 185 -3.57 36.33 -8.06
CA LEU A 185 -3.62 36.63 -9.50
C LEU A 185 -4.93 37.31 -9.87
N ASN A 186 -6.07 36.80 -9.41
CA ASN A 186 -7.37 37.43 -9.66
C ASN A 186 -7.42 38.87 -9.11
N THR A 187 -6.91 39.09 -7.91
CA THR A 187 -6.82 40.44 -7.31
C THR A 187 -5.96 41.37 -8.16
N GLU A 188 -4.85 40.86 -8.71
CA GLU A 188 -3.96 41.63 -9.59
C GLU A 188 -4.63 41.96 -10.93
N TYR A 189 -5.33 40.99 -11.55
CA TYR A 189 -6.10 41.22 -12.77
C TYR A 189 -7.19 42.28 -12.57
N ASP A 190 -7.95 42.20 -11.47
CA ASP A 190 -8.97 43.19 -11.13
C ASP A 190 -8.35 44.58 -10.92
N ARG A 191 -7.23 44.66 -10.21
CA ARG A 191 -6.51 45.92 -9.98
C ARG A 191 -6.04 46.53 -11.30
N ARG A 192 -5.47 45.71 -12.19
CA ARG A 192 -5.00 46.13 -13.52
C ARG A 192 -6.17 46.60 -14.39
N GLY A 193 -7.30 45.91 -14.33
CA GLY A 193 -8.52 46.32 -15.03
C GLY A 193 -9.03 47.70 -14.56
N ARG A 194 -9.05 47.94 -13.25
CA ARG A 194 -9.44 49.24 -12.68
C ARG A 194 -8.48 50.36 -13.08
N LEU A 195 -7.17 50.10 -13.05
CA LEU A 195 -6.14 51.06 -13.51
C LEU A 195 -6.32 51.41 -14.99
N SER A 196 -6.47 50.41 -15.85
CA SER A 196 -6.68 50.64 -17.29
C SER A 196 -7.96 51.43 -17.57
N ALA A 197 -9.06 51.12 -16.85
CA ALA A 197 -10.30 51.88 -16.96
C ALA A 197 -10.14 53.34 -16.48
N GLN A 198 -9.34 53.56 -15.44
CA GLN A 198 -9.02 54.91 -14.95
C GLN A 198 -8.18 55.70 -15.96
N GLU A 199 -7.17 55.09 -16.55
CA GLU A 199 -6.32 55.69 -17.59
C GLU A 199 -7.15 56.07 -18.83
N ALA A 200 -8.05 55.18 -19.28
CA ALA A 200 -8.93 55.47 -20.41
C ALA A 200 -9.87 56.66 -20.13
N ARG A 201 -10.36 56.81 -18.89
CA ARG A 201 -11.17 57.96 -18.48
C ARG A 201 -10.34 59.25 -18.51
N GLN A 202 -9.15 59.24 -17.93
CA GLN A 202 -8.26 60.41 -17.94
C GLN A 202 -7.90 60.85 -19.35
N GLN A 203 -7.61 59.90 -20.24
CA GLN A 203 -7.31 60.20 -21.64
C GLN A 203 -8.51 60.79 -22.38
N SER A 204 -9.73 60.28 -22.12
CA SER A 204 -10.96 60.86 -22.67
C SER A 204 -11.17 62.30 -22.19
N ASP A 205 -10.93 62.57 -20.91
CA ASP A 205 -11.08 63.91 -20.34
C ASP A 205 -10.05 64.90 -20.90
N LEU A 206 -8.79 64.47 -21.04
CA LEU A 206 -7.74 65.26 -21.70
C LEU A 206 -8.11 65.57 -23.15
N GLN A 207 -8.62 64.59 -23.90
CA GLN A 207 -9.06 64.82 -25.28
C GLN A 207 -10.22 65.82 -25.36
N ARG A 208 -11.19 65.73 -24.43
CA ARG A 208 -12.29 66.71 -24.35
C ARG A 208 -11.77 68.11 -24.03
N GLN A 209 -10.84 68.24 -23.10
CA GLN A 209 -10.22 69.52 -22.75
C GLN A 209 -9.48 70.11 -23.95
N ARG A 210 -8.70 69.30 -24.67
CA ARG A 210 -8.00 69.71 -25.90
C ARG A 210 -8.97 70.19 -26.97
N ASN A 211 -10.01 69.41 -27.25
CA ASN A 211 -11.04 69.77 -28.24
C ASN A 211 -11.74 71.10 -27.86
N ARG A 212 -12.03 71.32 -26.57
CA ARG A 212 -12.61 72.58 -26.08
C ARG A 212 -11.67 73.76 -26.27
N PHE A 213 -10.40 73.60 -25.93
CA PHE A 213 -9.40 74.64 -26.12
C PHE A 213 -9.22 75.00 -27.60
N GLU A 214 -9.12 74.00 -28.48
CA GLU A 214 -9.03 74.21 -29.93
C GLU A 214 -10.29 74.87 -30.52
N ALA A 215 -11.48 74.57 -29.97
CA ALA A 215 -12.72 75.22 -30.38
C ALA A 215 -12.78 76.69 -29.92
N ASP A 216 -12.32 76.98 -28.69
CA ASP A 216 -12.26 78.34 -28.17
C ASP A 216 -11.27 79.20 -28.96
N GLN A 217 -10.07 78.67 -29.27
CA GLN A 217 -9.09 79.32 -30.14
C GLN A 217 -9.69 79.66 -31.50
N ARG A 218 -10.31 78.68 -32.19
CA ARG A 218 -10.98 78.91 -33.48
C ARG A 218 -12.12 79.93 -33.38
N SER A 219 -12.80 80.02 -32.25
CA SER A 219 -13.84 81.03 -32.02
C SER A 219 -13.24 82.44 -31.92
N ARG A 220 -12.15 82.59 -31.15
CA ARG A 220 -11.41 83.85 -31.00
C ARG A 220 -10.84 84.31 -32.34
N ASP A 221 -10.23 83.42 -33.11
CA ASP A 221 -9.68 83.74 -34.43
C ASP A 221 -10.75 84.23 -35.39
N ARG A 222 -11.91 83.55 -35.45
CA ARG A 222 -13.05 84.02 -36.25
C ARG A 222 -13.55 85.39 -35.81
N HIS A 223 -13.57 85.67 -34.50
CA HIS A 223 -13.96 86.97 -33.99
C HIS A 223 -12.98 88.08 -34.39
N ILE A 224 -11.67 87.81 -34.28
CA ILE A 224 -10.61 88.74 -34.71
C ILE A 224 -10.72 88.99 -36.21
N GLN A 225 -10.81 87.95 -37.02
CA GLN A 225 -10.96 88.07 -38.49
C GLN A 225 -12.22 88.83 -38.89
N ALA A 226 -13.35 88.60 -38.20
CA ALA A 226 -14.58 89.35 -38.46
C ALA A 226 -14.41 90.83 -38.10
N LYS A 227 -13.71 91.13 -37.00
CA LYS A 227 -13.43 92.52 -36.58
C LYS A 227 -12.50 93.22 -37.56
N THR A 228 -11.41 92.57 -38.00
CA THR A 228 -10.49 93.14 -39.00
C THR A 228 -11.21 93.39 -40.32
N ALA A 229 -11.97 92.42 -40.83
CA ALA A 229 -12.74 92.59 -42.06
C ALA A 229 -13.81 93.71 -41.97
N ARG A 230 -14.37 93.97 -40.78
CA ARG A 230 -15.27 95.12 -40.56
C ARG A 230 -14.52 96.44 -40.58
N LEU A 231 -13.36 96.52 -39.91
CA LEU A 231 -12.52 97.71 -39.90
C LEU A 231 -11.99 98.03 -41.30
N ASP A 232 -11.57 97.02 -42.06
CA ASP A 232 -11.10 97.19 -43.43
C ASP A 232 -12.20 97.71 -44.35
N ARG A 233 -13.42 97.16 -44.25
CA ARG A 233 -14.58 97.67 -44.99
C ARG A 233 -14.90 99.12 -44.65
N ALA A 234 -14.96 99.46 -43.35
CA ALA A 234 -15.21 100.82 -42.90
C ALA A 234 -14.12 101.80 -43.36
N SER A 235 -12.85 101.36 -43.38
CA SER A 235 -11.72 102.15 -43.89
C SER A 235 -11.86 102.41 -45.39
N ARG A 236 -12.15 101.37 -46.19
CA ARG A 236 -12.37 101.50 -47.64
C ARG A 236 -13.56 102.41 -47.96
N GLU A 237 -14.66 102.28 -47.21
CA GLU A 237 -15.84 103.16 -47.36
C GLU A 237 -15.49 104.63 -47.08
N ARG A 238 -14.70 104.91 -46.03
CA ARG A 238 -14.24 106.28 -45.73
C ARG A 238 -13.34 106.83 -46.83
N VAL A 239 -12.39 106.04 -47.33
CA VAL A 239 -11.51 106.45 -48.44
C VAL A 239 -12.33 106.74 -49.70
N ASN A 240 -13.30 105.88 -50.04
CA ASN A 240 -14.19 106.10 -51.18
C ASN A 240 -15.03 107.36 -51.01
N ALA A 241 -15.60 107.61 -49.82
CA ALA A 241 -16.36 108.82 -49.53
C ALA A 241 -15.51 110.09 -49.63
N LEU A 242 -14.26 110.05 -49.15
CA LEU A 242 -13.30 111.15 -49.30
C LEU A 242 -12.95 111.39 -50.78
N ASN A 243 -12.70 110.34 -51.56
CA ASN A 243 -12.40 110.46 -52.99
C ASN A 243 -13.56 111.10 -53.77
N VAL A 244 -14.81 110.70 -53.51
CA VAL A 244 -16.01 111.32 -54.11
C VAL A 244 -16.08 112.80 -53.75
N THR A 245 -15.88 113.13 -52.47
CA THR A 245 -15.89 114.54 -52.00
C THR A 245 -14.81 115.36 -52.69
N THR A 246 -13.61 114.82 -52.89
CA THR A 246 -12.51 115.50 -53.58
C THR A 246 -12.84 115.70 -55.07
N GLN A 247 -13.36 114.68 -55.75
CA GLN A 247 -13.79 114.79 -57.15
C GLN A 247 -14.91 115.82 -57.33
N GLU A 248 -15.88 115.88 -56.43
CA GLU A 248 -16.93 116.90 -56.45
C GLU A 248 -16.35 118.31 -56.28
N ARG A 249 -15.36 118.49 -55.40
CA ARG A 249 -14.65 119.78 -55.24
C ARG A 249 -13.89 120.17 -56.49
N GLU A 250 -13.18 119.24 -57.14
CA GLU A 250 -12.46 119.49 -58.39
C GLU A 250 -13.42 119.87 -59.54
N ARG A 251 -14.57 119.19 -59.64
CA ARG A 251 -15.62 119.53 -60.61
C ARG A 251 -16.20 120.91 -60.34
N ALA A 252 -16.52 121.23 -59.08
CA ALA A 252 -17.02 122.54 -58.70
C ALA A 252 -16.01 123.66 -59.02
N ALA A 253 -14.72 123.44 -58.72
CA ALA A 253 -13.65 124.38 -59.03
C ALA A 253 -13.52 124.59 -60.55
N THR A 254 -13.56 123.52 -61.35
CA THR A 254 -13.48 123.59 -62.81
C THR A 254 -14.65 124.39 -63.40
N LEU A 255 -15.88 124.13 -62.95
CA LEU A 255 -17.06 124.87 -63.39
C LEU A 255 -17.02 126.35 -63.01
N ALA A 256 -16.50 126.67 -61.81
CA ALA A 256 -16.29 128.06 -61.39
C ALA A 256 -15.25 128.76 -62.27
N THR A 257 -14.13 128.10 -62.59
CA THR A 257 -13.13 128.64 -63.52
C THR A 257 -13.71 128.88 -64.92
N GLN A 258 -14.54 127.97 -65.43
CA GLN A 258 -15.22 128.14 -66.72
C GLN A 258 -16.19 129.32 -66.70
N ALA A 259 -17.01 129.45 -65.66
CA ALA A 259 -17.94 130.58 -65.51
C ALA A 259 -17.19 131.92 -65.51
N ASN A 260 -16.05 131.99 -64.82
CA ASN A 260 -15.20 133.19 -64.80
C ASN A 260 -14.56 133.46 -66.19
N ALA A 261 -14.10 132.43 -66.89
CA ALA A 261 -13.57 132.57 -68.25
C ALA A 261 -14.63 133.11 -69.23
N THR A 262 -15.86 132.58 -69.17
CA THR A 262 -16.99 133.06 -69.99
C THR A 262 -17.33 134.52 -69.68
N TYR A 263 -17.36 134.90 -68.39
CA TYR A 263 -17.57 136.29 -67.99
C TYR A 263 -16.49 137.23 -68.53
N ASN A 264 -15.21 136.86 -68.38
CA ASN A 264 -14.10 137.66 -68.89
C ASN A 264 -14.10 137.77 -70.42
N GLN A 265 -14.46 136.70 -71.14
CA GLN A 265 -14.65 136.74 -72.59
C GLN A 265 -15.81 137.67 -72.99
N ALA A 266 -16.94 137.62 -72.28
CA ALA A 266 -18.06 138.53 -72.51
C ALA A 266 -17.64 139.99 -72.31
N LEU A 267 -16.92 140.29 -71.21
CA LEU A 267 -16.39 141.63 -70.96
C LEU A 267 -15.40 142.08 -72.03
N ALA A 268 -14.48 141.22 -72.47
CA ALA A 268 -13.51 141.53 -73.51
C ALA A 268 -14.21 141.83 -74.85
N ASN A 269 -15.21 141.03 -75.22
CA ASN A 269 -16.01 141.25 -76.43
C ASN A 269 -16.81 142.55 -76.37
N ILE A 270 -17.39 142.88 -75.21
CA ILE A 270 -18.11 144.14 -74.98
C ILE A 270 -17.15 145.34 -75.05
N ALA A 271 -15.93 145.22 -74.50
CA ALA A 271 -14.93 146.27 -74.50
C ALA A 271 -14.32 146.53 -75.88
N ALA A 272 -14.11 145.46 -76.67
CA ALA A 272 -13.50 145.52 -77.98
C ALA A 272 -14.41 146.10 -79.08
N ASN A 273 -15.72 146.22 -78.85
CA ASN A 273 -16.65 146.77 -79.83
C ASN A 273 -16.67 148.32 -79.75
N PRO A 274 -16.13 149.03 -80.77
CA PRO A 274 -16.02 150.49 -80.76
C PRO A 274 -17.36 151.20 -81.05
N ASP A 275 -18.30 150.52 -81.69
CA ASP A 275 -19.58 151.11 -82.15
C ASP A 275 -20.68 151.10 -81.08
N LEU A 276 -20.37 150.57 -79.88
CA LEU A 276 -21.31 150.42 -78.78
C LEU A 276 -21.42 151.71 -77.95
N PRO A 277 -22.59 152.37 -77.90
CA PRO A 277 -22.80 153.57 -77.07
C PRO A 277 -22.52 153.27 -75.59
N SER A 278 -21.98 154.24 -74.86
CA SER A 278 -21.56 154.06 -73.46
C SER A 278 -22.67 153.52 -72.53
N ALA A 279 -23.93 153.90 -72.77
CA ALA A 279 -25.09 153.39 -72.05
C ALA A 279 -25.40 151.92 -72.36
N ALA A 280 -25.29 151.51 -73.63
CA ALA A 280 -25.50 150.12 -74.05
C ALA A 280 -24.37 149.21 -73.55
N ARG A 281 -23.12 149.69 -73.56
CA ARG A 281 -21.96 149.00 -72.97
C ARG A 281 -22.18 148.67 -71.49
N ARG A 282 -22.65 149.64 -70.69
CA ARG A 282 -22.95 149.42 -69.27
C ARG A 282 -24.03 148.37 -69.05
N ARG A 283 -25.09 148.37 -69.87
CA ARG A 283 -26.16 147.35 -69.79
C ARG A 283 -25.61 145.95 -70.08
N MET A 284 -24.82 145.79 -71.14
CA MET A 284 -24.24 144.49 -71.47
C MET A 284 -23.24 144.01 -70.40
N GLN A 285 -22.49 144.92 -69.78
CA GLN A 285 -21.62 144.58 -68.64
C GLN A 285 -22.43 144.12 -67.42
N GLN A 286 -23.56 144.77 -67.13
CA GLN A 286 -24.47 144.34 -66.06
C GLN A 286 -25.10 142.99 -66.37
N GLU A 287 -25.53 142.75 -67.59
CA GLU A 287 -26.09 141.46 -68.01
C GLU A 287 -25.06 140.33 -67.90
N ALA A 288 -23.82 140.56 -68.34
CA ALA A 288 -22.73 139.60 -68.16
C ALA A 288 -22.48 139.30 -66.67
N LEU A 289 -22.56 140.33 -65.80
CA LEU A 289 -22.42 140.17 -64.36
C LEU A 289 -23.57 139.37 -63.75
N ASP A 290 -24.81 139.59 -64.20
CA ASP A 290 -25.97 138.85 -63.72
C ASP A 290 -25.94 137.38 -64.16
N VAL A 291 -25.51 137.10 -65.40
CA VAL A 291 -25.29 135.72 -65.88
C VAL A 291 -24.21 135.03 -65.05
N TYR A 292 -23.09 135.71 -64.77
CA TYR A 292 -22.05 135.18 -63.89
C TYR A 292 -22.60 134.87 -62.49
N ARG A 293 -23.31 135.81 -61.86
CA ARG A 293 -23.93 135.61 -60.55
C ARG A 293 -24.89 134.43 -60.54
N ASN A 294 -25.74 134.31 -61.55
CA ASN A 294 -26.68 133.19 -61.67
C ASN A 294 -25.95 131.84 -61.80
N ASN A 295 -24.88 131.78 -62.61
CA ASN A 295 -24.04 130.59 -62.75
C ASN A 295 -23.39 130.21 -61.41
N MET A 296 -22.89 131.19 -60.66
CA MET A 296 -22.29 130.94 -59.34
C MET A 296 -23.33 130.49 -58.31
N THR A 297 -24.51 131.11 -58.27
CA THR A 297 -25.61 130.67 -57.38
C THR A 297 -26.10 129.26 -57.72
N MET A 298 -26.11 128.87 -59.00
CA MET A 298 -26.45 127.51 -59.40
C MET A 298 -25.41 126.50 -58.90
N LEU A 299 -24.11 126.84 -58.96
CA LEU A 299 -23.04 126.01 -58.40
C LEU A 299 -23.16 125.87 -56.87
N GLU A 300 -23.48 126.93 -56.15
CA GLU A 300 -23.72 126.87 -54.70
C GLU A 300 -24.88 125.94 -54.34
N LYS A 301 -25.97 125.99 -55.12
CA LYS A 301 -27.14 125.12 -54.92
C LYS A 301 -26.83 123.66 -55.25
N LEU A 302 -26.12 123.39 -56.35
CA LEU A 302 -25.77 122.03 -56.78
C LEU A 302 -24.85 121.32 -55.77
N TYR A 303 -23.88 122.04 -55.21
CA TYR A 303 -22.92 121.46 -54.28
C TYR A 303 -23.26 121.71 -52.80
N ASN A 304 -24.45 122.29 -52.53
CA ASN A 304 -24.98 122.60 -51.21
C ASN A 304 -23.92 123.23 -50.27
N ARG A 305 -23.11 124.14 -50.80
CA ARG A 305 -22.06 124.87 -50.09
C ARG A 305 -22.11 126.33 -50.50
N ARG A 306 -22.02 127.23 -49.52
CA ARG A 306 -21.63 128.61 -49.76
C ARG A 306 -20.19 128.62 -50.25
N LEU A 307 -19.98 129.14 -51.43
CA LEU A 307 -18.65 129.28 -51.98
C LEU A 307 -18.28 130.75 -51.81
N ASN A 308 -17.40 131.04 -50.85
CA ASN A 308 -16.99 132.41 -50.57
C ASN A 308 -16.07 132.89 -51.69
N TRP A 309 -16.64 133.53 -52.72
CA TRP A 309 -15.90 134.11 -53.85
C TRP A 309 -15.79 135.62 -53.69
N GLU A 310 -15.00 136.05 -52.71
CA GLU A 310 -14.54 137.44 -52.65
C GLU A 310 -13.21 137.53 -53.42
N ALA A 311 -13.19 138.37 -54.45
CA ALA A 311 -11.99 138.82 -55.15
C ALA A 311 -11.72 140.27 -54.77
#